data_AF-A0A9N8HGH1-F1
#
_entry.id   AF-A0A9N8HGH1-F1
#
_cell.length_a   1.000
_cell.length_b   1.000
_cell.length_c   1.000
_cell.angle_alpha   90.00
_cell.angle_beta   90.00
_cell.angle_gamma   90.00
#
_symmetry.space_group_name_H-M   'P 1'
#
loop_
_entity.id
_entity.type
_entity.pdbx_description
1 polymer ?
#
loop_
_entity_poly.entity_id
_entity_poly.type
_entity_poly.pdbx_seq_one_letter_code
_entity_poly.pdbx_strand_id
1 'polypeptide(L)'
;MKLTPEEHDNAFAIKEQIEGMPDLDNLSDFMYAQLAIICKDDVEGAVNRCYAMQDFRHEYKVENRYKQGSQMMEWVFKLFPEHLLFFGFSEQDGTYIFVHDFSKFEPKKFTRPKMEEDWLTFMYYSHILFFPDFESIRKGIICACECEQMDLRKDVNKLFGRFFSEFLTHYPFDGECRFFNTGAMVNIFASILRKILPQNLRNKFTVGYKMECHLSETFLVPNVEAANARMLGRMKESLELRYKHEAAFSLC
;
A
#
# COMPACT_ATOMS: atom_id res chain seq x y z
N MET A 1 -5.25 18.05 11.20
CA MET A 1 -5.06 17.79 9.77
C MET A 1 -5.40 19.06 9.00
N LYS A 2 -4.48 19.64 8.24
CA LYS A 2 -4.74 20.83 7.43
C LYS A 2 -4.15 20.65 6.04
N LEU A 3 -4.91 21.06 5.03
CA LEU A 3 -4.41 21.25 3.67
C LEU A 3 -3.72 22.61 3.57
N THR A 4 -2.76 22.71 2.67
CA THR A 4 -2.31 24.01 2.16
C THR A 4 -3.42 24.65 1.31
N PRO A 5 -3.39 25.97 1.08
CA PRO A 5 -4.38 26.61 0.20
C PRO A 5 -4.43 25.97 -1.20
N GLU A 6 -3.27 25.67 -1.79
CA GLU A 6 -3.19 25.02 -3.11
C GLU A 6 -3.78 23.61 -3.12
N GLU A 7 -3.47 22.78 -2.11
CA GLU A 7 -4.07 21.44 -1.99
C GLU A 7 -5.59 21.50 -1.77
N HIS A 8 -6.08 22.54 -1.08
CA HIS A 8 -7.51 22.76 -0.85
C HIS A 8 -8.23 23.14 -2.15
N ASP A 9 -7.69 24.11 -2.90
CA ASP A 9 -8.21 24.52 -4.21
C ASP A 9 -8.23 23.33 -5.20
N ASN A 10 -7.14 22.57 -5.25
CA ASN A 10 -7.04 21.37 -6.08
C ASN A 10 -8.04 20.28 -5.65
N ALA A 11 -8.24 20.08 -4.35
CA ALA A 11 -9.23 19.12 -3.85
C ALA A 11 -10.66 19.52 -4.25
N PHE A 12 -10.98 20.81 -4.23
CA PHE A 12 -12.26 21.33 -4.74
C PHE A 12 -12.41 21.09 -6.25
N ALA A 13 -11.40 21.41 -7.05
CA ALA A 13 -11.46 21.19 -8.49
C ALA A 13 -11.66 19.70 -8.85
N ILE A 14 -10.95 18.80 -8.16
CA ILE A 14 -11.12 17.34 -8.32
C ILE A 14 -12.53 16.91 -7.91
N LYS A 15 -13.04 17.43 -6.78
CA LYS A 15 -14.39 17.12 -6.28
C LYS A 15 -15.46 17.55 -7.28
N GLU A 16 -15.44 18.81 -7.73
CA GLU A 16 -16.40 19.33 -8.71
C GLU A 16 -16.40 18.51 -10.00
N GLN A 17 -15.22 18.15 -10.50
CA GLN A 17 -15.08 17.35 -11.71
C GLN A 17 -15.66 15.93 -11.54
N ILE A 18 -15.39 15.25 -10.43
CA ILE A 18 -15.88 13.88 -10.18
C ILE A 18 -17.38 13.88 -9.89
N GLU A 19 -17.88 14.77 -9.04
CA GLU A 19 -19.32 14.84 -8.71
C GLU A 19 -20.18 15.26 -9.91
N GLY A 20 -19.58 15.92 -10.91
CA GLY A 20 -20.22 16.22 -12.20
C GLY A 20 -20.29 15.02 -13.16
N MET A 21 -19.65 13.90 -12.87
CA MET A 21 -19.59 12.71 -13.72
C MET A 21 -20.51 11.60 -13.18
N PRO A 22 -21.65 11.29 -13.84
CA PRO A 22 -22.63 10.34 -13.31
C PRO A 22 -22.14 8.87 -13.26
N ASP A 23 -21.08 8.55 -13.99
CA ASP A 23 -20.51 7.20 -14.04
C ASP A 23 -19.44 6.95 -12.94
N LEU A 24 -19.10 7.98 -12.16
CA LEU A 24 -18.20 7.87 -11.02
C LEU A 24 -18.95 7.95 -9.70
N ASP A 25 -18.60 7.06 -8.79
CA ASP A 25 -19.01 7.14 -7.39
C ASP A 25 -18.34 8.35 -6.73
N ASN A 26 -19.14 9.13 -6.00
CA ASN A 26 -18.62 10.21 -5.18
C ASN A 26 -17.67 9.65 -4.10
N LEU A 27 -16.62 10.40 -3.81
CA LEU A 27 -15.64 10.06 -2.78
C LEU A 27 -15.93 10.83 -1.49
N SER A 28 -15.25 10.46 -0.40
CA SER A 28 -15.22 11.31 0.78
C SER A 28 -14.35 12.54 0.53
N ASP A 29 -14.62 13.64 1.24
CA ASP A 29 -13.80 14.85 1.23
C ASP A 29 -12.32 14.56 1.52
N PHE A 30 -12.05 13.58 2.39
CA PHE A 30 -10.69 13.16 2.70
C PHE A 30 -10.00 12.47 1.51
N MET A 31 -10.74 11.68 0.73
CA MET A 31 -10.20 11.03 -0.46
C MET A 31 -9.93 12.04 -1.59
N TYR A 32 -10.79 13.05 -1.76
CA TYR A 32 -10.49 14.18 -2.66
C TYR A 32 -9.22 14.92 -2.23
N ALA A 33 -9.07 15.18 -0.93
CA ALA A 33 -7.85 15.77 -0.37
C ALA A 33 -6.60 14.89 -0.60
N GLN A 34 -6.70 13.57 -0.43
CA GLN A 34 -5.59 12.65 -0.74
C GLN A 34 -5.20 12.72 -2.22
N LEU A 35 -6.17 12.76 -3.14
CA LEU A 35 -5.90 12.90 -4.57
C LEU A 35 -5.22 14.23 -4.88
N ALA A 36 -5.66 15.34 -4.27
CA ALA A 36 -5.03 16.65 -4.45
C ALA A 36 -3.59 16.69 -3.96
N ILE A 37 -3.28 16.06 -2.83
CA ILE A 37 -1.90 15.98 -2.31
C ILE A 37 -0.99 15.20 -3.28
N ILE A 38 -1.48 14.08 -3.83
CA ILE A 38 -0.68 13.17 -4.66
C ILE A 38 -0.59 13.64 -6.13
N CYS A 39 -1.70 14.07 -6.70
CA CYS A 39 -1.81 14.47 -8.11
C CYS A 39 -1.49 15.96 -8.31
N LYS A 40 -1.51 16.76 -7.25
CA LYS A 40 -1.27 18.21 -7.30
C LYS A 40 -2.26 18.89 -8.26
N ASP A 41 -1.75 19.54 -9.30
CA ASP A 41 -2.51 20.23 -10.34
C ASP A 41 -3.05 19.30 -11.45
N ASP A 42 -2.72 18.00 -11.42
CA ASP A 42 -3.19 17.01 -12.40
C ASP A 42 -4.60 16.47 -12.07
N VAL A 43 -5.61 17.32 -12.27
CA VAL A 43 -7.03 16.96 -12.05
C VAL A 43 -7.48 15.80 -12.97
N GLU A 44 -7.04 15.80 -14.23
CA GLU A 44 -7.40 14.74 -15.19
C GLU A 44 -6.81 13.39 -14.76
N GLY A 45 -5.54 13.38 -14.35
CA GLY A 45 -4.90 12.20 -13.77
C GLY A 45 -5.62 11.70 -12.52
N ALA A 46 -6.10 12.59 -11.65
CA ALA A 46 -6.91 12.21 -10.50
C ALA A 46 -8.22 11.52 -10.90
N VAL A 47 -8.96 12.06 -11.87
CA VAL A 47 -10.21 11.45 -12.38
C VAL A 47 -9.95 10.07 -12.99
N ASN A 48 -8.90 9.92 -13.80
CA ASN A 48 -8.54 8.64 -14.40
C ASN A 48 -8.20 7.57 -13.35
N ARG A 49 -7.54 7.96 -12.25
CA ARG A 49 -7.29 7.07 -11.11
C ARG A 49 -8.59 6.68 -10.42
N CYS A 50 -9.56 7.58 -10.31
CA CYS A 50 -10.86 7.29 -9.71
C CYS A 50 -11.64 6.24 -10.49
N TYR A 51 -11.69 6.34 -11.82
CA TYR A 51 -12.29 5.30 -12.68
C TYR A 51 -11.64 3.94 -12.44
N ALA A 52 -10.32 3.86 -12.57
CA ALA A 52 -9.61 2.60 -12.39
C ALA A 52 -9.78 2.01 -10.98
N MET A 53 -9.78 2.85 -9.94
CA MET A 53 -10.00 2.39 -8.58
C MET A 53 -11.46 1.99 -8.31
N GLN A 54 -12.44 2.59 -8.99
CA GLN A 54 -13.84 2.16 -8.94
C GLN A 54 -14.00 0.77 -9.58
N ASP A 55 -13.44 0.58 -10.77
CA ASP A 55 -13.46 -0.72 -11.46
C ASP A 55 -12.80 -1.80 -10.60
N PHE A 56 -11.64 -1.49 -10.01
CA PHE A 56 -10.98 -2.38 -9.06
C PHE A 56 -11.88 -2.74 -7.88
N ARG A 57 -12.55 -1.76 -7.25
CA ARG A 57 -13.44 -2.02 -6.10
C ARG A 57 -14.63 -2.89 -6.51
N HIS A 58 -15.20 -2.66 -7.69
CA HIS A 58 -16.31 -3.45 -8.22
C HIS A 58 -15.89 -4.88 -8.54
N GLU A 59 -14.79 -5.06 -9.26
CA GLU A 59 -14.27 -6.38 -9.64
C GLU A 59 -13.95 -7.23 -8.40
N TYR A 60 -13.26 -6.65 -7.42
CA TYR A 60 -12.80 -7.35 -6.21
C TYR A 60 -13.77 -7.29 -5.04
N LYS A 61 -14.95 -6.69 -5.22
CA LYS A 61 -16.01 -6.54 -4.20
C LYS A 61 -15.48 -5.90 -2.91
N VAL A 62 -14.71 -4.84 -3.08
CA VAL A 62 -14.16 -4.04 -1.99
C VAL A 62 -15.28 -3.16 -1.43
N GLU A 63 -15.65 -3.39 -0.16
CA GLU A 63 -16.71 -2.64 0.52
C GLU A 63 -16.25 -1.26 1.00
N ASN A 64 -14.94 -1.04 1.03
CA ASN A 64 -14.28 0.14 1.62
C ASN A 64 -14.72 0.39 3.07
N ARG A 65 -14.65 -0.64 3.93
CA ARG A 65 -15.05 -0.58 5.34
C ARG A 65 -13.99 -1.16 6.27
N TYR A 66 -13.83 -0.56 7.44
CA TYR A 66 -12.92 -1.03 8.50
C TYR A 66 -13.05 -2.53 8.77
N LYS A 67 -14.29 -3.02 8.88
CA LYS A 67 -14.55 -4.44 9.19
C LYS A 67 -13.95 -5.39 8.14
N GLN A 68 -14.13 -5.12 6.84
CA GLN A 68 -13.57 -5.95 5.77
C GLN A 68 -12.04 -5.84 5.78
N GLY A 69 -11.48 -4.64 5.94
CA GLY A 69 -10.02 -4.47 6.03
C GLY A 69 -9.39 -5.22 7.21
N SER A 70 -9.99 -5.14 8.39
CA SER A 70 -9.56 -5.90 9.59
C SER A 70 -9.57 -7.41 9.34
N GLN A 71 -10.62 -7.93 8.67
CA GLN A 71 -10.71 -9.35 8.31
C GLN A 71 -9.63 -9.77 7.31
N MET A 72 -9.32 -8.93 6.31
CA MET A 72 -8.26 -9.21 5.35
C MET A 72 -6.88 -9.26 6.00
N MET A 73 -6.60 -8.40 6.99
CA MET A 73 -5.36 -8.47 7.75
C MET A 73 -5.25 -9.79 8.52
N GLU A 74 -6.27 -10.15 9.30
CA GLU A 74 -6.30 -11.41 10.05
C GLU A 74 -6.07 -12.62 9.13
N TRP A 75 -6.69 -12.60 7.94
CA TRP A 75 -6.51 -13.62 6.93
C TRP A 75 -5.06 -13.72 6.44
N VAL A 76 -4.41 -12.59 6.12
CA VAL A 76 -3.00 -12.58 5.69
C VAL A 76 -2.07 -13.07 6.79
N PHE A 77 -2.23 -12.64 8.05
CA PHE A 77 -1.39 -13.11 9.15
C PHE A 77 -1.54 -14.62 9.39
N LYS A 78 -2.73 -15.16 9.18
CA LYS A 78 -2.97 -16.61 9.24
C LYS A 78 -2.29 -17.35 8.08
N LEU A 79 -2.28 -16.75 6.89
CA LEU A 79 -1.73 -17.39 5.68
C LEU A 79 -0.18 -17.30 5.62
N PHE A 80 0.38 -16.18 6.08
CA PHE A 80 1.80 -15.85 6.01
C PHE A 80 2.32 -15.25 7.33
N PRO A 81 2.41 -16.04 8.42
CA PRO A 81 2.72 -15.54 9.77
C PRO A 81 4.13 -14.96 9.94
N GLU A 82 5.02 -15.05 8.97
CA GLU A 82 6.37 -14.46 9.05
C GLU A 82 6.62 -13.45 7.93
N HIS A 83 5.64 -13.20 7.07
CA HIS A 83 5.83 -12.32 5.92
C HIS A 83 5.81 -10.85 6.31
N LEU A 84 4.89 -10.44 7.19
CA LEU A 84 4.77 -9.04 7.61
C LEU A 84 5.49 -8.86 8.96
N LEU A 85 6.59 -8.10 8.94
CA LEU A 85 7.51 -8.01 10.08
C LEU A 85 7.20 -6.82 10.97
N PHE A 86 6.97 -5.64 10.38
CA PHE A 86 6.78 -4.41 11.14
C PHE A 86 5.96 -3.38 10.38
N PHE A 87 5.17 -2.62 11.13
CA PHE A 87 4.48 -1.43 10.69
C PHE A 87 4.45 -0.44 11.84
N GLY A 88 4.77 0.81 11.56
CA GLY A 88 4.78 1.86 12.56
C GLY A 88 5.34 3.16 12.02
N PHE A 89 5.05 4.24 12.71
CA PHE A 89 5.59 5.56 12.41
C PHE A 89 7.04 5.68 12.91
N SER A 90 7.94 6.16 12.07
CA SER A 90 9.31 6.52 12.42
C SER A 90 9.37 8.03 12.67
N GLU A 91 9.59 8.45 13.91
CA GLU A 91 9.77 9.86 14.24
C GLU A 91 11.01 10.45 13.55
N GLN A 92 12.05 9.64 13.39
CA GLN A 92 13.30 10.04 12.74
C GLN A 92 13.09 10.37 11.26
N ASP A 93 12.33 9.54 10.54
CA ASP A 93 12.07 9.72 9.11
C ASP A 93 10.80 10.57 8.86
N GLY A 94 9.99 10.79 9.90
CA GLY A 94 8.71 11.49 9.81
C GLY A 94 7.69 10.78 8.91
N THR A 95 7.76 9.45 8.80
CA THR A 95 6.92 8.65 7.90
C THR A 95 6.66 7.26 8.48
N TYR A 96 5.65 6.56 7.95
CA TYR A 96 5.42 5.16 8.27
C TYR A 96 6.49 4.27 7.59
N ILE A 97 6.88 3.23 8.30
CA ILE A 97 7.74 2.17 7.79
C ILE A 97 6.92 0.88 7.77
N PHE A 98 6.95 0.19 6.64
CA PHE A 98 6.38 -1.13 6.46
C PHE A 98 7.48 -2.12 6.08
N VAL A 99 7.71 -3.12 6.93
CA VAL A 99 8.76 -4.12 6.75
C VAL A 99 8.13 -5.46 6.46
N HIS A 100 8.59 -6.13 5.41
CA HIS A 100 8.16 -7.48 5.06
C HIS A 100 9.31 -8.34 4.55
N ASP A 101 9.15 -9.64 4.70
CA ASP A 101 10.11 -10.68 4.30
C ASP A 101 9.54 -11.48 3.12
N PHE A 102 10.14 -11.29 1.95
CA PHE A 102 9.70 -11.98 0.74
C PHE A 102 10.09 -13.46 0.70
N SER A 103 11.04 -13.91 1.53
CA SER A 103 11.38 -15.35 1.62
C SER A 103 10.22 -16.16 2.21
N LYS A 104 9.43 -15.52 3.07
CA LYS A 104 8.27 -16.07 3.80
C LYS A 104 6.96 -15.93 3.03
N PHE A 105 6.97 -15.22 1.90
CA PHE A 105 5.83 -15.18 1.01
C PHE A 105 5.79 -16.44 0.12
N GLU A 106 4.73 -17.23 0.25
CA GLU A 106 4.60 -18.50 -0.46
C GLU A 106 3.35 -18.51 -1.35
N PRO A 107 3.43 -18.01 -2.60
CA PRO A 107 2.26 -17.90 -3.49
C PRO A 107 1.51 -19.22 -3.70
N LYS A 108 2.19 -20.36 -3.58
CA LYS A 108 1.58 -21.69 -3.68
C LYS A 108 0.52 -21.97 -2.62
N LYS A 109 0.47 -21.20 -1.53
CA LYS A 109 -0.61 -21.27 -0.53
C LYS A 109 -1.95 -20.75 -1.07
N PHE A 110 -1.94 -19.99 -2.17
CA PHE A 110 -3.15 -19.63 -2.90
C PHE A 110 -3.66 -20.84 -3.69
N THR A 111 -4.49 -21.65 -3.03
CA THR A 111 -5.02 -22.89 -3.62
C THR A 111 -6.24 -22.67 -4.51
N ARG A 112 -6.78 -21.44 -4.56
CA ARG A 112 -7.99 -21.08 -5.29
C ARG A 112 -7.87 -19.67 -5.86
N PRO A 113 -8.45 -19.37 -7.04
CA PRO A 113 -8.45 -18.02 -7.62
C PRO A 113 -8.94 -16.95 -6.65
N LYS A 114 -9.98 -17.26 -5.86
CA LYS A 114 -10.52 -16.35 -4.85
C LYS A 114 -9.49 -15.86 -3.83
N MET A 115 -8.48 -16.67 -3.51
CA MET A 115 -7.42 -16.24 -2.57
C MET A 115 -6.45 -15.24 -3.22
N GLU A 116 -6.25 -15.29 -4.53
CA GLU A 116 -5.50 -14.24 -5.25
C GLU A 116 -6.29 -12.92 -5.25
N GLU A 117 -7.62 -12.99 -5.41
CA GLU A 117 -8.50 -11.82 -5.29
C GLU A 117 -8.50 -11.26 -3.87
N ASP A 118 -8.60 -12.11 -2.84
CA ASP A 118 -8.51 -11.68 -1.43
C ASP A 118 -7.16 -11.04 -1.11
N TRP A 119 -6.08 -11.51 -1.76
CA TRP A 119 -4.78 -10.86 -1.68
C TRP A 119 -4.81 -9.44 -2.26
N LEU A 120 -5.42 -9.22 -3.43
CA LEU A 120 -5.57 -7.88 -4.00
C LEU A 120 -6.43 -6.97 -3.11
N THR A 121 -7.50 -7.50 -2.51
CA THR A 121 -8.30 -6.79 -1.51
C THR A 121 -7.48 -6.43 -0.27
N PHE A 122 -6.64 -7.35 0.22
CA PHE A 122 -5.70 -7.04 1.30
C PHE A 122 -4.72 -5.93 0.91
N MET A 123 -4.18 -5.94 -0.32
CA MET A 123 -3.29 -4.90 -0.80
C MET A 123 -3.97 -3.53 -0.84
N TYR A 124 -5.24 -3.47 -1.24
CA TYR A 124 -6.06 -2.25 -1.18
C TYR A 124 -6.13 -1.68 0.24
N TYR A 125 -6.50 -2.50 1.23
CA TYR A 125 -6.60 -2.05 2.63
C TYR A 125 -5.25 -1.71 3.24
N SER A 126 -4.18 -2.39 2.83
CA SER A 126 -2.82 -2.08 3.26
C SER A 126 -2.38 -0.71 2.78
N HIS A 127 -2.77 -0.27 1.59
CA HIS A 127 -2.43 1.07 1.13
C HIS A 127 -3.28 2.16 1.81
N ILE A 128 -4.52 1.85 2.19
CA ILE A 128 -5.35 2.77 2.99
C ILE A 128 -4.71 3.04 4.36
N LEU A 129 -4.29 1.99 5.08
CA LEU A 129 -3.73 2.15 6.43
C LEU A 129 -2.34 2.79 6.45
N PHE A 130 -1.61 2.82 5.33
CA PHE A 130 -0.32 3.51 5.22
C PHE A 130 -0.45 5.03 5.31
N PHE A 131 -1.64 5.55 5.03
CA PHE A 131 -1.89 6.97 4.87
C PHE A 131 -3.07 7.43 5.74
N PRO A 132 -3.00 7.28 7.07
CA PRO A 132 -4.12 7.62 7.93
C PRO A 132 -4.40 9.12 7.99
N ASP A 133 -3.45 9.99 7.63
CA ASP A 133 -3.58 11.45 7.69
C ASP A 133 -2.84 12.17 6.55
N PHE A 134 -3.01 13.49 6.43
CA PHE A 134 -2.38 14.25 5.33
C PHE A 134 -0.85 14.32 5.42
N GLU A 135 -0.27 14.22 6.61
CA GLU A 135 1.20 14.28 6.73
C GLU A 135 1.82 12.99 6.19
N SER A 136 1.26 11.84 6.57
CA SER A 136 1.65 10.53 6.02
C SER A 136 1.41 10.44 4.50
N ILE A 137 0.33 11.04 3.97
CA ILE A 137 0.13 11.12 2.50
C ILE A 137 1.27 11.91 1.84
N ARG A 138 1.62 13.10 2.37
CA ARG A 138 2.68 13.96 1.80
C ARG A 138 4.07 13.32 1.87
N LYS A 139 4.36 12.63 2.97
CA LYS A 139 5.67 12.00 3.20
C LYS A 139 5.80 10.68 2.47
N GLY A 140 4.69 10.07 2.09
CA GLY A 140 4.66 8.71 1.56
C GLY A 140 4.96 7.67 2.65
N ILE A 141 5.37 6.48 2.23
CA ILE A 141 5.78 5.37 3.10
C ILE A 141 7.17 4.84 2.73
N ILE A 142 7.90 4.30 3.71
CA ILE A 142 9.10 3.50 3.46
C ILE A 142 8.75 2.01 3.56
N CYS A 143 8.84 1.30 2.44
CA CYS A 143 8.73 -0.15 2.38
C CYS A 143 10.14 -0.77 2.47
N ALA A 144 10.46 -1.48 3.54
CA ALA A 144 11.68 -2.25 3.67
C ALA A 144 11.43 -3.73 3.39
N CYS A 145 12.13 -4.27 2.41
CA CYS A 145 11.90 -5.61 1.88
C CYS A 145 13.12 -6.50 2.17
N GLU A 146 12.97 -7.46 3.09
CA GLU A 146 13.96 -8.53 3.25
C GLU A 146 13.83 -9.52 2.08
N CYS A 147 14.97 -9.80 1.45
CA CYS A 147 15.05 -10.53 0.19
C CYS A 147 16.08 -11.66 0.21
N GLU A 148 16.77 -11.88 1.33
CA GLU A 148 17.58 -13.07 1.51
C GLU A 148 16.72 -14.32 1.25
N GLN A 149 17.24 -15.29 0.49
CA GLN A 149 16.53 -16.52 0.11
C GLN A 149 15.22 -16.35 -0.69
N MET A 150 14.94 -15.16 -1.24
CA MET A 150 13.79 -14.96 -2.12
C MET A 150 13.92 -15.84 -3.38
N ASP A 151 12.92 -16.69 -3.63
CA ASP A 151 12.85 -17.53 -4.83
C ASP A 151 11.80 -17.01 -5.82
N LEU A 152 12.28 -16.30 -6.84
CA LEU A 152 11.43 -15.73 -7.91
C LEU A 152 10.75 -16.77 -8.80
N ARG A 153 11.16 -18.05 -8.73
CA ARG A 153 10.54 -19.12 -9.53
C ARG A 153 9.18 -19.56 -8.98
N LYS A 154 8.77 -19.07 -7.80
CA LYS A 154 7.53 -19.47 -7.11
C LYS A 154 6.24 -18.84 -7.69
N ASP A 155 6.13 -18.62 -9.00
CA ASP A 155 4.97 -17.96 -9.67
C ASP A 155 4.63 -16.55 -9.15
N VAL A 156 5.60 -15.91 -8.49
CA VAL A 156 5.50 -14.55 -7.94
C VAL A 156 5.13 -13.54 -9.04
N ASN A 157 5.67 -13.71 -10.25
CA ASN A 157 5.51 -12.75 -11.35
C ASN A 157 4.05 -12.54 -11.77
N LYS A 158 3.21 -13.58 -11.76
CA LYS A 158 1.80 -13.44 -12.17
C LYS A 158 1.04 -12.58 -11.15
N LEU A 159 1.16 -12.90 -9.87
CA LEU A 159 0.45 -12.20 -8.80
C LEU A 159 0.92 -10.75 -8.66
N PHE A 160 2.24 -10.54 -8.66
CA PHE A 160 2.79 -9.19 -8.61
C PHE A 160 2.49 -8.40 -9.88
N GLY A 161 2.49 -9.05 -11.05
CA GLY A 161 2.07 -8.44 -12.31
C GLY A 161 0.67 -7.82 -12.21
N ARG A 162 -0.30 -8.61 -11.74
CA ARG A 162 -1.67 -8.13 -11.47
C ARG A 162 -1.69 -6.98 -10.47
N PHE A 163 -1.02 -7.14 -9.33
CA PHE A 163 -0.93 -6.08 -8.33
C PHE A 163 -0.39 -4.76 -8.91
N PHE A 164 0.67 -4.82 -9.72
CA PHE A 164 1.25 -3.62 -10.33
C PHE A 164 0.34 -3.00 -11.38
N SER A 165 -0.23 -3.81 -12.29
CA SER A 165 -1.02 -3.31 -13.40
C SER A 165 -2.42 -2.88 -12.99
N GLU A 166 -3.09 -3.63 -12.12
CA GLU A 166 -4.51 -3.43 -11.79
C GLU A 166 -4.68 -2.50 -10.57
N PHE A 167 -3.69 -2.42 -9.69
CA PHE A 167 -3.79 -1.62 -8.46
C PHE A 167 -2.73 -0.53 -8.35
N LEU A 168 -1.44 -0.88 -8.29
CA LEU A 168 -0.41 0.10 -7.91
C LEU A 168 -0.25 1.25 -8.92
N THR A 169 -0.52 0.99 -10.19
CA THR A 169 -0.48 2.03 -11.24
C THR A 169 -1.56 3.10 -11.01
N HIS A 170 -2.66 2.75 -10.36
CA HIS A 170 -3.84 3.61 -10.21
C HIS A 170 -3.99 4.20 -8.80
N TYR A 171 -3.60 3.46 -7.76
CA TYR A 171 -3.73 3.95 -6.39
C TYR A 171 -2.86 5.20 -6.16
N PRO A 172 -3.39 6.27 -5.53
CA PRO A 172 -2.64 7.48 -5.22
C PRO A 172 -1.67 7.22 -4.05
N PHE A 173 -0.50 6.70 -4.40
CA PHE A 173 0.59 6.28 -3.51
C PHE A 173 1.85 7.10 -3.78
N ASP A 174 2.48 7.58 -2.70
CA ASP A 174 3.88 7.96 -2.71
C ASP A 174 4.65 7.12 -1.67
N GLY A 175 5.90 6.81 -1.97
CA GLY A 175 6.74 6.02 -1.10
C GLY A 175 8.02 5.56 -1.77
N GLU A 176 8.85 4.89 -0.99
CA GLU A 176 10.10 4.29 -1.43
C GLU A 176 10.21 2.85 -0.97
N CYS A 177 10.83 2.00 -1.79
CA CYS A 177 11.05 0.60 -1.52
C CYS A 177 12.55 0.34 -1.42
N ARG A 178 13.00 -0.13 -0.26
CA ARG A 178 14.39 -0.48 0.06
C ARG A 178 14.51 -1.99 0.17
N PHE A 179 15.26 -2.63 -0.73
CA PHE A 179 15.46 -4.07 -0.74
C PHE A 179 16.79 -4.43 -0.08
N PHE A 180 16.71 -5.21 0.99
CA PHE A 180 17.81 -5.64 1.84
C PHE A 180 18.26 -7.06 1.48
N ASN A 181 19.55 -7.34 1.66
CA ASN A 181 20.18 -8.66 1.49
C ASN A 181 19.83 -9.33 0.14
N THR A 182 19.75 -8.52 -0.92
CA THR A 182 19.31 -8.96 -2.24
C THR A 182 20.34 -9.87 -2.91
N GLY A 183 19.89 -11.04 -3.37
CA GLY A 183 20.66 -11.90 -4.29
C GLY A 183 20.63 -11.41 -5.75
N ALA A 184 21.40 -12.07 -6.63
CA ALA A 184 21.48 -11.73 -8.05
C ALA A 184 20.11 -11.73 -8.77
N MET A 185 19.24 -12.67 -8.41
CA MET A 185 17.90 -12.79 -9.00
C MET A 185 17.01 -11.59 -8.70
N VAL A 186 17.07 -11.05 -7.48
CA VAL A 186 16.28 -9.87 -7.07
C VAL A 186 16.73 -8.63 -7.83
N ASN A 187 18.04 -8.48 -8.07
CA ASN A 187 18.57 -7.38 -8.86
C ASN A 187 18.10 -7.44 -10.33
N ILE A 188 18.04 -8.65 -10.92
CA ILE A 188 17.49 -8.84 -12.27
C ILE A 188 16.01 -8.46 -12.30
N PHE A 189 15.22 -8.93 -11.33
CA PHE A 189 13.81 -8.61 -11.23
C PHE A 189 13.55 -7.11 -11.08
N ALA A 190 14.30 -6.42 -10.21
CA ALA A 190 14.20 -4.98 -10.07
C ALA A 190 14.51 -4.25 -11.38
N SER A 191 15.49 -4.73 -12.15
CA SER A 191 15.79 -4.17 -13.48
C SER A 191 14.66 -4.38 -14.49
N ILE A 192 13.91 -5.49 -14.40
CA ILE A 192 12.74 -5.76 -15.25
C ILE A 192 11.56 -4.88 -14.79
N LEU A 193 11.29 -4.82 -13.48
CA LEU A 193 10.24 -3.99 -12.90
C LEU A 193 10.38 -2.53 -13.32
N ARG A 194 11.60 -1.97 -13.29
CA ARG A 194 11.86 -0.59 -13.74
C ARG A 194 11.46 -0.33 -15.19
N LYS A 195 11.38 -1.35 -16.07
CA LYS A 195 10.94 -1.16 -17.46
C LYS A 195 9.42 -1.08 -17.59
N ILE A 196 8.70 -1.79 -16.73
CA ILE A 196 7.22 -1.83 -16.76
C ILE A 196 6.60 -0.74 -15.89
N LEU A 197 7.31 -0.27 -14.86
CA LEU A 197 6.79 0.75 -13.96
C LEU A 197 6.77 2.14 -14.61
N PRO A 198 5.74 2.96 -14.32
CA PRO A 198 5.71 4.39 -14.61
C PRO A 198 6.98 5.11 -14.12
N GLN A 199 7.38 6.16 -14.86
CA GLN A 199 8.65 6.87 -14.61
C GLN A 199 8.78 7.40 -13.17
N ASN A 200 7.69 7.87 -12.58
CA ASN A 200 7.65 8.38 -11.19
C ASN A 200 7.92 7.27 -10.15
N LEU A 201 7.64 6.01 -10.46
CA LEU A 201 7.89 4.88 -9.57
C LEU A 201 9.29 4.27 -9.75
N ARG A 202 9.93 4.40 -10.91
CA ARG A 202 11.23 3.76 -11.21
C ARG A 202 12.33 4.12 -10.21
N ASN A 203 12.37 5.38 -9.79
CA ASN A 203 13.39 5.92 -8.89
C ASN A 203 13.10 5.64 -7.41
N LYS A 204 11.94 5.06 -7.10
CA LYS A 204 11.53 4.73 -5.72
C LYS A 204 12.07 3.38 -5.25
N PHE A 205 12.67 2.57 -6.14
CA PHE A 205 13.19 1.24 -5.81
C PHE A 205 14.71 1.28 -5.67
N THR A 206 15.19 1.10 -4.45
CA THR A 206 16.62 0.99 -4.15
C THR A 206 16.95 -0.44 -3.73
N VAL A 207 17.88 -1.07 -4.43
CA VAL A 207 18.30 -2.46 -4.22
C VAL A 207 19.74 -2.54 -3.75
N GLY A 208 20.10 -3.63 -3.07
CA GLY A 208 21.48 -3.89 -2.65
C GLY A 208 21.85 -3.33 -1.29
N TYR A 209 20.88 -2.94 -0.44
CA TYR A 209 21.18 -2.66 0.95
C TYR A 209 21.69 -3.94 1.63
N LYS A 210 22.77 -3.82 2.40
CA LYS A 210 23.31 -4.90 3.21
C LYS A 210 23.15 -4.56 4.67
N MET A 211 22.63 -5.51 5.43
CA MET A 211 22.63 -5.46 6.89
C MET A 211 23.43 -6.65 7.43
N GLU A 212 23.95 -6.51 8.64
CA GLU A 212 24.69 -7.61 9.29
C GLU A 212 23.77 -8.72 9.77
N CYS A 213 22.48 -8.42 9.94
CA CYS A 213 21.45 -9.37 10.34
C CYS A 213 20.29 -9.43 9.34
N HIS A 214 19.54 -10.52 9.43
CA HIS A 214 18.28 -10.69 8.70
C HIS A 214 17.17 -9.91 9.41
N LEU A 215 16.32 -9.18 8.68
CA LEU A 215 15.32 -8.29 9.31
C LEU A 215 14.38 -9.04 10.28
N SER A 216 14.06 -10.30 9.97
CA SER A 216 13.18 -11.10 10.83
C SER A 216 13.75 -11.36 12.23
N GLU A 217 15.08 -11.42 12.38
CA GLU A 217 15.75 -11.58 13.69
C GLU A 217 15.51 -10.38 14.61
N THR A 218 15.27 -9.20 14.02
CA THR A 218 14.98 -7.97 14.76
C THR A 218 13.50 -7.87 15.14
N PHE A 219 12.60 -8.24 14.22
CA PHE A 219 11.18 -7.94 14.35
C PHE A 219 10.30 -9.08 14.88
N LEU A 220 10.73 -10.35 14.73
CA LEU A 220 9.97 -11.52 15.21
C LEU A 220 10.24 -11.88 16.67
N VAL A 221 10.72 -10.92 17.47
CA VAL A 221 10.98 -11.07 18.91
C VAL A 221 9.73 -10.77 19.76
N PRO A 222 9.53 -11.42 20.92
CA PRO A 222 10.28 -12.57 21.41
C PRO A 222 9.94 -13.88 20.69
N ASN A 223 8.83 -13.91 19.94
CA ASN A 223 8.42 -15.01 19.08
C ASN A 223 7.43 -14.50 18.01
N VAL A 224 7.17 -15.35 17.02
CA VAL A 224 6.31 -15.06 15.86
C VAL A 224 4.88 -14.68 16.27
N GLU A 225 4.29 -15.38 17.22
CA GLU A 225 2.90 -15.16 17.65
C GLU A 225 2.72 -13.78 18.28
N ALA A 226 3.62 -13.41 19.20
CA ALA A 226 3.64 -12.10 19.83
C ALA A 226 3.94 -10.98 18.82
N ALA A 227 4.87 -11.21 17.89
CA ALA A 227 5.19 -10.24 16.84
C ALA A 227 3.99 -9.99 15.91
N ASN A 228 3.33 -11.05 15.46
CA ASN A 228 2.12 -10.96 14.62
C ASN A 228 0.97 -10.27 15.34
N ALA A 229 0.73 -10.59 16.61
CA ALA A 229 -0.33 -9.94 17.38
C ALA A 229 -0.09 -8.42 17.49
N ARG A 230 1.15 -8.00 17.78
CA ARG A 230 1.51 -6.57 17.80
C ARG A 230 1.35 -5.91 16.43
N MET A 231 1.86 -6.56 15.39
CA MET A 231 1.80 -6.04 14.02
C MET A 231 0.35 -5.87 13.55
N LEU A 232 -0.47 -6.90 13.73
CA LEU A 232 -1.89 -6.87 13.41
C LEU A 232 -2.63 -5.77 14.19
N GLY A 233 -2.31 -5.61 15.49
CA GLY A 233 -2.85 -4.53 16.31
C GLY A 233 -2.57 -3.15 15.71
N ARG A 234 -1.32 -2.85 15.37
CA ARG A 234 -0.91 -1.57 14.77
C ARG A 234 -1.54 -1.31 13.41
N MET A 235 -1.63 -2.33 12.56
CA MET A 235 -2.27 -2.19 11.25
C MET A 235 -3.76 -1.86 11.39
N LYS A 236 -4.45 -2.50 12.35
CA LYS A 236 -5.86 -2.21 12.65
C LYS A 236 -6.03 -0.81 13.24
N GLU A 237 -5.19 -0.41 14.19
CA GLU A 237 -5.22 0.94 14.78
C GLU A 237 -5.06 2.03 13.71
N SER A 238 -4.12 1.86 12.78
CA SER A 238 -3.92 2.81 11.68
C SER A 238 -5.08 2.83 10.69
N LEU A 239 -5.64 1.67 10.36
CA LEU A 239 -6.83 1.59 9.53
C LEU A 239 -8.04 2.25 10.20
N GLU A 240 -8.23 2.05 11.51
CA GLU A 240 -9.29 2.70 12.27
C GLU A 240 -9.10 4.22 12.30
N LEU A 241 -7.87 4.69 12.54
CA LEU A 241 -7.52 6.11 12.51
C LEU A 241 -7.85 6.74 11.15
N ARG A 242 -7.49 6.06 10.07
CA ARG A 242 -7.82 6.47 8.70
C ARG A 242 -9.32 6.66 8.51
N TYR A 243 -10.15 5.67 8.87
CA TYR A 243 -11.61 5.80 8.75
C TYR A 243 -12.21 6.88 9.67
N LYS A 244 -11.64 7.09 10.87
CA LYS A 244 -12.04 8.21 11.73
C LYS A 244 -11.76 9.56 11.07
N HIS A 245 -10.60 9.72 10.45
CA HIS A 245 -10.25 10.94 9.72
C HIS A 245 -11.11 11.15 8.48
N GLU A 246 -11.40 10.09 7.72
CA GLU A 246 -12.32 10.16 6.57
C GLU A 246 -13.73 10.61 6.98
N ALA A 247 -14.23 10.12 8.12
CA ALA A 247 -15.55 10.51 8.63
C ALA A 247 -15.59 11.92 9.22
N ALA A 248 -14.47 12.41 9.76
CA ALA A 248 -14.41 13.70 10.47
C ALA A 248 -13.99 14.88 9.57
N PHE A 249 -13.24 14.62 8.50
CA PHE A 249 -12.75 15.66 7.62
C PHE A 249 -13.83 16.11 6.63
N SER A 250 -13.92 17.42 6.42
CA SER A 250 -14.75 18.04 5.39
C SER A 250 -13.98 19.14 4.69
N LEU A 251 -14.22 19.29 3.38
CA LEU A 251 -13.64 20.35 2.55
C LEU A 251 -14.35 21.70 2.72
N CYS A 252 -15.52 21.73 3.35
CA CYS A 252 -16.35 22.92 3.58
C CYS A 252 -15.62 24.07 4.31
#